data_AF-A0A7K2JCA0-F1
#
_entry.id   AF-A0A7K2JCA0-F1
#
_cell.length_a   1.000
_cell.length_b   1.000
_cell.length_c   1.000
_cell.angle_alpha   90.00
_cell.angle_beta   90.00
_cell.angle_gamma   90.00
#
_symmetry.space_group_name_H-M   'P 1'
#
loop_
_entity.id
_entity.type
_entity.pdbx_description
1 polymer ?
#
loop_
_entity_poly.entity_id
_entity_poly.type
_entity_poly.pdbx_seq_one_letter_code
_entity_poly.pdbx_strand_id
1 'polypeptide(L)'
;FEKGEAGWYGVGSGGFTGGGCDGRFSAIPMSGSPTEDRGSTATWSWHLGDGFRECALTVFVPAAPEGRARDVAGDPTVYRVLSDPDDADSAYTGFAVRQTQHRGRPVEVGNYPVKGDTFAVLLIDRGRDWGAADRVGAHHAAAQMRVACR
;
A
#
# COMPACT_ATOMS: atom_id res chain seq x y z
N PHE A 1 -10.68 20.22 15.67
CA PHE A 1 -10.50 19.29 14.55
C PHE A 1 -10.20 17.91 15.13
N GLU A 2 -11.23 17.10 15.41
CA GLU A 2 -11.08 15.77 16.04
C GLU A 2 -11.42 14.65 15.06
N LYS A 3 -10.63 14.55 13.99
CA LYS A 3 -10.57 13.35 13.12
C LYS A 3 -9.12 12.90 12.86
N GLY A 4 -8.18 13.33 13.71
CA GLY A 4 -6.74 13.20 13.44
C GLY A 4 -6.26 11.77 13.22
N GLU A 5 -6.95 10.79 13.81
CA GLU A 5 -6.61 9.36 13.66
C GLU A 5 -7.67 8.57 12.86
N ALA A 6 -8.81 9.15 12.52
CA ALA A 6 -9.84 8.49 11.70
C ALA A 6 -9.62 8.72 10.19
N GLY A 7 -8.78 9.71 9.85
CA GLY A 7 -8.44 10.06 8.47
C GLY A 7 -7.04 9.61 8.08
N TRP A 8 -6.64 10.07 6.91
CA TRP A 8 -5.29 9.93 6.39
C TRP A 8 -4.30 10.80 7.17
N TYR A 9 -3.13 10.26 7.49
CA TYR A 9 -2.02 11.06 8.03
C TYR A 9 -0.66 10.54 7.61
N GLY A 10 0.33 11.45 7.60
CA GLY A 10 1.72 11.11 7.36
C GLY A 10 2.41 10.64 8.64
N VAL A 11 3.29 9.64 8.50
CA VAL A 11 4.18 9.15 9.54
C VAL A 11 5.62 9.52 9.17
N GLY A 12 6.32 10.16 10.11
CA GLY A 12 7.59 10.84 9.85
C GLY A 12 8.80 9.92 9.60
N SER A 13 8.68 8.62 9.84
CA SER A 13 9.80 7.68 9.75
C SER A 13 9.31 6.24 9.65
N GLY A 14 10.21 5.33 9.24
CA GLY A 14 9.98 3.89 9.23
C GLY A 14 9.84 3.30 7.83
N GLY A 15 9.55 4.14 6.83
CA GLY A 15 9.58 3.78 5.41
C GLY A 15 11.01 3.58 4.88
N PHE A 16 11.10 3.28 3.59
CA PHE A 16 12.37 3.05 2.92
C PHE A 16 13.17 4.36 2.80
N THR A 17 14.47 4.28 3.08
CA THR A 17 15.42 5.40 2.90
C THR A 17 16.41 5.05 1.80
N GLY A 18 16.61 5.96 0.85
CA GLY A 18 17.49 5.77 -0.31
C GLY A 18 16.75 5.95 -1.63
N GLY A 19 17.49 6.08 -2.74
CA GLY A 19 16.89 6.30 -4.06
C GLY A 19 16.02 7.57 -4.16
N GLY A 20 16.27 8.57 -3.30
CA GLY A 20 15.46 9.78 -3.17
C GLY A 20 14.32 9.69 -2.14
N CYS A 21 14.07 8.52 -1.55
CA CYS A 21 13.09 8.35 -0.48
C CYS A 21 13.67 8.73 0.90
N ASP A 22 12.87 9.44 1.70
CA ASP A 22 13.25 10.02 3.00
C ASP A 22 12.72 9.23 4.22
N GLY A 23 12.13 8.06 3.99
CA GLY A 23 11.60 7.20 5.05
C GLY A 23 10.22 7.57 5.59
N ARG A 24 9.55 8.59 5.06
CA ARG A 24 8.14 8.89 5.41
C ARG A 24 7.17 7.98 4.68
N PHE A 25 6.00 7.76 5.27
CA PHE A 25 4.91 6.99 4.66
C PHE A 25 3.54 7.53 5.10
N SER A 26 2.46 7.07 4.45
CA SER A 26 1.09 7.45 4.79
C SER A 26 0.38 6.31 5.51
N ALA A 27 -0.30 6.63 6.61
CA ALA A 27 -1.26 5.74 7.25
C ALA A 27 -2.66 6.00 6.66
N ILE A 28 -3.26 4.96 6.07
CA ILE A 28 -4.55 4.99 5.38
C ILE A 28 -5.59 4.28 6.25
N PRO A 29 -6.71 4.93 6.59
CA PRO A 29 -7.74 4.32 7.43
C PRO A 29 -8.28 3.07 6.75
N MET A 30 -8.56 2.03 7.52
CA MET A 30 -9.28 0.87 6.99
C MET A 30 -10.78 1.17 6.91
N SER A 31 -11.50 0.42 6.08
CA SER A 31 -12.93 0.51 5.87
C SER A 31 -13.74 0.08 7.10
N GLY A 32 -13.10 -0.62 8.04
CA GLY A 32 -13.74 -1.30 9.17
C GLY A 32 -14.48 -2.58 8.76
N SER A 33 -14.30 -3.06 7.53
CA SER A 33 -14.89 -4.29 7.04
C SER A 33 -13.82 -5.21 6.45
N PRO A 34 -13.83 -6.52 6.78
CA PRO A 34 -12.93 -7.48 6.14
C PRO A 34 -13.28 -7.73 4.66
N THR A 35 -14.47 -7.32 4.20
CA THR A 35 -15.00 -7.68 2.87
C THR A 35 -15.44 -6.48 2.04
N GLU A 36 -15.53 -5.28 2.61
CA GLU A 36 -16.03 -4.09 1.92
C GLU A 36 -14.96 -3.00 1.87
N ASP A 37 -15.02 -2.24 0.79
CA ASP A 37 -14.17 -1.06 0.54
C ASP A 37 -15.02 0.18 0.84
N ARG A 38 -14.42 1.25 1.34
CA ARG A 38 -15.13 2.52 1.65
C ARG A 38 -14.52 3.76 1.00
N GLY A 39 -13.58 3.54 0.08
CA GLY A 39 -13.13 4.53 -0.89
C GLY A 39 -11.81 5.23 -0.54
N SER A 40 -11.17 4.91 0.58
CA SER A 40 -9.78 5.35 0.78
C SER A 40 -8.84 4.50 -0.08
N THR A 41 -8.03 5.16 -0.92
CA THR A 41 -7.09 4.50 -1.83
C THR A 41 -5.77 5.24 -1.98
N ALA A 42 -4.68 4.50 -2.17
CA ALA A 42 -3.38 5.05 -2.61
C ALA A 42 -2.94 4.37 -3.91
N THR A 43 -2.54 5.18 -4.88
CA THR A 43 -2.07 4.71 -6.18
C THR A 43 -0.59 5.04 -6.35
N TRP A 44 0.18 4.04 -6.78
CA TRP A 44 1.53 4.23 -7.32
C TRP A 44 1.48 3.96 -8.81
N SER A 45 2.05 4.86 -9.61
CA SER A 45 2.10 4.71 -11.06
C SER A 45 3.51 5.00 -11.57
N TRP A 46 3.88 4.26 -12.61
CA TRP A 46 5.13 4.42 -13.34
C TRP A 46 4.81 4.46 -14.82
N HIS A 47 5.20 5.53 -15.50
CA HIS A 47 5.24 5.57 -16.96
C HIS A 47 6.54 4.90 -17.42
N LEU A 48 6.39 3.79 -18.13
CA LEU A 48 7.48 2.93 -18.58
C LEU A 48 7.91 3.26 -20.01
N GLY A 49 7.01 3.80 -20.82
CA GLY A 49 7.20 3.90 -22.27
C GLY A 49 7.05 2.55 -22.97
N ASP A 50 7.52 2.47 -24.22
CA ASP A 50 7.33 1.28 -25.05
C ASP A 50 8.35 0.16 -24.78
N GLY A 51 7.91 -1.08 -24.99
CA GLY A 51 8.79 -2.25 -25.08
C GLY A 51 8.95 -3.06 -23.79
N PHE A 52 8.47 -2.56 -22.65
CA PHE A 52 8.38 -3.35 -21.42
C PHE A 52 7.18 -4.32 -21.47
N ARG A 53 7.40 -5.55 -21.02
CA ARG A 53 6.40 -6.62 -21.03
C ARG A 53 6.02 -7.08 -19.64
N GLU A 54 6.92 -6.94 -18.67
CA GLU A 54 6.70 -7.44 -17.32
C GLU A 54 7.47 -6.61 -16.29
N CYS A 55 6.88 -6.40 -15.11
CA CYS A 55 7.52 -5.76 -13.97
C CYS A 55 7.52 -6.67 -12.74
N ALA A 56 8.70 -6.89 -12.16
CA ALA A 56 8.85 -7.45 -10.82
C ALA A 56 8.52 -6.37 -9.79
N LEU A 57 7.56 -6.63 -8.91
CA LEU A 57 7.08 -5.68 -7.91
C LEU A 57 7.54 -6.06 -6.50
N THR A 58 8.09 -5.07 -5.79
CA THR A 58 8.44 -5.16 -4.37
C THR A 58 7.73 -4.05 -3.60
N VAL A 59 7.04 -4.41 -2.52
CA VAL A 59 6.41 -3.47 -1.59
C VAL A 59 7.29 -3.33 -0.35
N PHE A 60 7.69 -2.12 0.02
CA PHE A 60 8.33 -1.91 1.31
C PHE A 60 7.27 -1.73 2.39
N VAL A 61 7.29 -2.58 3.42
CA VAL A 61 6.41 -2.43 4.58
C VAL A 61 7.18 -1.63 5.64
N PRO A 62 6.72 -0.43 6.05
CA PRO A 62 7.43 0.38 7.02
C PRO A 62 7.65 -0.33 8.35
N ALA A 63 8.73 0.03 9.03
CA ALA A 63 8.79 -0.15 10.46
C ALA A 63 7.73 0.74 11.11
N ALA A 64 6.99 0.21 12.07
CA ALA A 64 6.12 1.04 12.89
C ALA A 64 6.99 1.79 13.91
N PRO A 65 6.81 3.12 14.10
CA PRO A 65 7.39 3.81 15.24
C PRO A 65 6.96 3.14 16.56
N GLU A 66 7.75 3.33 17.62
CA GLU A 66 7.44 2.76 18.93
C GLU A 66 6.05 3.19 19.40
N GLY A 67 5.25 2.24 19.89
CA GLY A 67 3.87 2.47 20.31
C GLY A 67 2.87 2.77 19.17
N ARG A 68 3.30 2.72 17.90
CA ARG A 68 2.48 3.08 16.73
C ARG A 68 2.27 1.92 15.76
N ALA A 69 2.21 0.69 16.26
CA ALA A 69 1.99 -0.52 15.46
C ALA A 69 0.71 -0.46 14.61
N ARG A 70 -0.30 0.31 15.05
CA ARG A 70 -1.55 0.58 14.33
C ARG A 70 -1.36 1.30 12.99
N ASP A 71 -0.29 2.08 12.84
CA ASP A 71 0.00 2.81 11.59
C ASP A 71 0.42 1.86 10.45
N VAL A 72 0.78 0.62 10.80
CA VAL A 72 1.26 -0.44 9.88
C VAL A 72 0.57 -1.75 10.27
N ALA A 73 -0.75 -1.79 10.20
CA ALA A 73 -1.56 -2.85 10.80
C ALA A 73 -2.39 -3.67 9.80
N GLY A 74 -2.27 -3.44 8.49
CA GLY A 74 -3.03 -4.19 7.50
C GLY A 74 -2.75 -5.70 7.56
N ASP A 75 -3.80 -6.48 7.82
CA ASP A 75 -3.77 -7.94 7.95
C ASP A 75 -4.97 -8.62 7.26
N PRO A 76 -4.93 -8.74 5.92
CA PRO A 76 -3.92 -8.17 5.02
C PRO A 76 -4.25 -6.73 4.59
N THR A 77 -3.28 -6.06 3.98
CA THR A 77 -3.53 -4.94 3.06
C THR A 77 -3.74 -5.49 1.66
N VAL A 78 -4.79 -5.03 0.98
CA VAL A 78 -5.16 -5.52 -0.35
C VAL A 78 -4.75 -4.51 -1.42
N TYR A 79 -4.13 -5.02 -2.48
CA TYR A 79 -3.68 -4.26 -3.62
C TYR A 79 -4.28 -4.80 -4.91
N ARG A 80 -4.52 -3.91 -5.87
CA ARG A 80 -4.92 -4.22 -7.25
C ARG A 80 -3.83 -3.71 -8.20
N VAL A 81 -3.56 -4.44 -9.26
CA VAL A 81 -2.66 -3.98 -10.33
C VAL A 81 -3.52 -3.50 -11.48
N LEU A 82 -3.27 -2.26 -11.91
CA LEU A 82 -4.10 -1.51 -12.85
C LEU A 82 -3.39 -1.38 -14.21
N SER A 83 -4.16 -1.38 -15.30
CA SER A 83 -3.65 -0.96 -16.61
C SER A 83 -3.77 0.54 -16.85
N ASP A 84 -4.62 1.22 -16.09
CA ASP A 84 -4.80 2.66 -16.12
C ASP A 84 -4.81 3.19 -14.66
N PRO A 85 -3.88 4.06 -14.25
CA PRO A 85 -3.82 4.58 -12.89
C PRO A 85 -5.02 5.44 -12.47
N ASP A 86 -5.76 5.99 -13.44
CA ASP A 86 -6.91 6.89 -13.20
C ASP A 86 -8.26 6.13 -13.23
N ASP A 87 -8.25 4.84 -13.57
CA ASP A 87 -9.42 3.97 -13.59
C ASP A 87 -9.22 2.74 -12.67
N ALA A 88 -9.90 2.75 -11.53
CA ALA A 88 -9.85 1.65 -10.56
C ALA A 88 -10.48 0.33 -11.08
N ASP A 89 -11.34 0.40 -12.10
CA ASP A 89 -11.97 -0.76 -12.75
C ASP A 89 -11.04 -1.38 -13.81
N SER A 90 -9.96 -0.70 -14.18
CA SER A 90 -8.88 -1.24 -15.03
C SER A 90 -8.02 -2.32 -14.34
N ALA A 91 -8.35 -2.66 -13.10
CA ALA A 91 -7.69 -3.71 -12.35
C ALA A 91 -7.76 -5.05 -13.08
N TYR A 92 -6.59 -5.63 -13.38
CA TYR A 92 -6.52 -6.92 -14.06
C TYR A 92 -6.05 -8.07 -13.17
N THR A 93 -5.52 -7.76 -12.00
CA THR A 93 -5.17 -8.74 -10.95
C THR A 93 -5.01 -8.03 -9.60
N GLY A 94 -4.73 -8.79 -8.55
CA GLY A 94 -4.50 -8.26 -7.21
C GLY A 94 -3.65 -9.18 -6.35
N PHE A 95 -3.15 -8.63 -5.25
CA PHE A 95 -2.35 -9.34 -4.26
C PHE A 95 -2.60 -8.76 -2.87
N ALA A 96 -2.08 -9.43 -1.84
CA ALA A 96 -2.28 -9.01 -0.46
C ALA A 96 -0.99 -9.16 0.35
N VAL A 97 -0.72 -8.21 1.24
CA VAL A 97 0.47 -8.21 2.12
C VAL A 97 0.04 -8.13 3.58
N ARG A 98 0.52 -9.04 4.42
CA ARG A 98 0.35 -8.97 5.87
C ARG A 98 1.38 -8.04 6.47
N GLN A 99 1.07 -6.75 6.53
CA GLN A 99 2.00 -5.73 7.01
C GLN A 99 2.47 -6.00 8.44
N THR A 100 1.58 -6.55 9.27
CA THR A 100 1.86 -6.97 10.65
C THR A 100 3.02 -7.96 10.76
N GLN A 101 3.29 -8.75 9.72
CA GLN A 101 4.33 -9.79 9.69
C GLN A 101 5.63 -9.33 8.98
N HIS A 102 5.59 -8.20 8.27
CA HIS A 102 6.68 -7.77 7.38
C HIS A 102 7.24 -6.38 7.70
N ARG A 103 6.88 -5.77 8.84
CA ARG A 103 7.35 -4.42 9.22
C ARG A 103 8.86 -4.25 9.10
N GLY A 104 9.28 -3.16 8.47
CA GLY A 104 10.67 -2.78 8.23
C GLY A 104 11.35 -3.56 7.11
N ARG A 105 10.61 -4.28 6.25
CA ARG A 105 11.18 -5.17 5.24
C ARG A 105 10.56 -4.96 3.86
N PRO A 106 11.33 -5.16 2.79
CA PRO A 106 10.78 -5.35 1.45
C PRO A 106 10.06 -6.71 1.35
N VAL A 107 8.96 -6.74 0.62
CA VAL A 107 8.18 -7.94 0.29
C VAL A 107 8.07 -8.03 -1.22
N GLU A 108 8.65 -9.08 -1.79
CA GLU A 108 8.46 -9.42 -3.21
C GLU A 108 7.06 -10.00 -3.38
N VAL A 109 6.25 -9.38 -4.24
CA VAL A 109 4.82 -9.74 -4.39
C VAL A 109 4.52 -10.40 -5.73
N GLY A 110 5.46 -10.40 -6.67
CA GLY A 110 5.39 -11.16 -7.91
C GLY A 110 5.89 -10.40 -9.12
N ASN A 111 5.66 -11.00 -10.28
CA ASN A 111 5.88 -10.41 -11.59
C ASN A 111 4.53 -10.23 -12.27
N TYR A 112 4.34 -9.08 -12.90
CA TYR A 112 3.06 -8.70 -13.49
C TYR A 112 3.26 -8.21 -14.93
N PRO A 113 2.37 -8.61 -15.87
CA PRO A 113 2.46 -8.12 -17.23
C PRO A 113 2.19 -6.62 -17.29
N VAL A 114 2.95 -5.91 -18.12
CA VAL A 114 2.69 -4.51 -18.47
C VAL A 114 1.59 -4.47 -19.52
N LYS A 115 0.60 -3.59 -19.32
CA LYS A 115 -0.53 -3.40 -20.24
C LYS A 115 -0.56 -1.96 -20.70
N GLY A 116 0.05 -1.68 -21.85
CA GLY A 116 0.24 -0.32 -22.37
C GLY A 116 1.61 0.24 -22.01
N ASP A 117 1.70 1.53 -21.75
CA ASP A 117 2.93 2.26 -21.43
C ASP A 117 3.09 2.55 -19.92
N THR A 118 2.14 2.09 -19.11
CA THR A 118 2.03 2.40 -17.69
C THR A 118 1.88 1.13 -16.87
N PHE A 119 2.47 1.14 -15.67
CA PHE A 119 2.26 0.13 -14.65
C PHE A 119 1.77 0.82 -13.39
N ALA A 120 0.68 0.33 -12.80
CA ALA A 120 0.08 0.98 -11.64
C ALA A 120 -0.41 -0.03 -10.60
N VAL A 121 -0.33 0.38 -9.34
CA VAL A 121 -0.75 -0.43 -8.18
C VAL A 121 -1.64 0.45 -7.31
N LEU A 122 -2.79 -0.09 -6.93
CA LEU A 122 -3.79 0.56 -6.10
C LEU A 122 -3.92 -0.21 -4.78
N LEU A 123 -3.63 0.44 -3.66
CA LEU A 123 -4.05 -0.01 -2.34
C LEU A 123 -5.50 0.41 -2.11
N ILE A 124 -6.33 -0.53 -1.63
CA ILE A 124 -7.71 -0.26 -1.19
C ILE A 124 -7.81 -0.40 0.34
N ASP A 125 -8.78 0.30 0.93
CA ASP A 125 -8.96 0.38 2.38
C ASP A 125 -9.60 -0.85 3.05
N ARG A 126 -9.82 -1.94 2.32
CA ARG A 126 -10.43 -3.16 2.89
C ARG A 126 -9.62 -3.68 4.08
N GLY A 127 -10.22 -3.63 5.27
CA GLY A 127 -9.59 -4.07 6.48
C GLY A 127 -10.45 -3.80 7.71
N ARG A 128 -10.13 -4.47 8.82
CA ARG A 128 -10.82 -4.31 10.09
C ARG A 128 -9.99 -3.49 11.07
N ASP A 129 -10.55 -2.40 11.57
CA ASP A 129 -9.95 -1.44 12.51
C ASP A 129 -10.68 -1.38 13.86
N TRP A 130 -11.35 -2.45 14.26
CA TRP A 130 -12.11 -2.53 15.51
C TRP A 130 -12.03 -3.92 16.14
N GLY A 131 -12.45 -4.01 17.41
CA GLY A 131 -12.47 -5.24 18.19
C GLY A 131 -11.34 -5.30 19.20
N ALA A 132 -10.28 -6.04 18.87
CA ALA A 132 -9.10 -6.10 19.75
C ALA A 132 -8.47 -4.71 19.92
N ALA A 133 -7.93 -4.44 21.11
CA ALA A 133 -7.43 -3.12 21.49
C ALA A 133 -6.31 -2.60 20.55
N ASP A 134 -5.52 -3.51 19.99
CA ASP A 134 -4.45 -3.23 19.02
C ASP A 134 -4.96 -2.93 17.59
N ARG A 135 -6.25 -3.15 17.34
CA ARG A 135 -6.91 -2.89 16.05
C ARG A 135 -7.68 -1.60 16.00
N VAL A 136 -8.06 -1.03 17.15
CA VAL A 136 -8.88 0.18 17.20
C VAL A 136 -8.15 1.33 16.51
N GLY A 137 -8.70 1.81 15.40
CA GLY A 137 -8.07 2.84 14.57
C GLY A 137 -6.79 2.34 13.89
N ALA A 138 -6.78 1.09 13.43
CA ALA A 138 -5.73 0.53 12.61
C ALA A 138 -5.76 1.11 11.19
N HIS A 139 -4.56 1.24 10.61
CA HIS A 139 -4.34 1.76 9.26
C HIS A 139 -3.53 0.77 8.42
N HIS A 140 -3.75 0.84 7.12
CA HIS A 140 -2.81 0.32 6.13
C HIS A 140 -1.66 1.31 5.97
N ALA A 141 -0.43 0.82 5.91
CA ALA A 141 0.70 1.66 5.54
C ALA A 141 0.86 1.72 4.01
N ALA A 142 0.77 2.92 3.43
CA ALA A 142 1.18 3.19 2.07
C ALA A 142 2.58 3.80 2.07
N ALA A 143 3.55 3.00 1.64
CA ALA A 143 4.97 3.39 1.60
C ALA A 143 5.57 3.17 0.21
N GLN A 144 6.89 3.12 0.15
CA GLN A 144 7.61 3.02 -1.12
C GLN A 144 7.42 1.64 -1.76
N MET A 145 7.34 1.64 -3.10
CA MET A 145 7.36 0.44 -3.92
C MET A 145 8.53 0.54 -4.91
N ARG A 146 9.07 -0.62 -5.28
CA ARG A 146 10.07 -0.74 -6.34
C ARG A 146 9.51 -1.63 -7.43
N VAL A 147 9.68 -1.18 -8.67
CA VAL A 147 9.46 -1.98 -9.87
C VAL A 147 10.77 -2.19 -10.61
N ALA A 148 10.96 -3.39 -11.15
CA ALA A 148 12.03 -3.70 -12.09
C ALA A 148 11.42 -4.34 -13.33
N CYS A 149 11.40 -3.59 -14.44
CA CYS A 149 10.69 -3.97 -15.66
C CYS A 149 11.64 -4.42 -16.77
N ARG A 150 11.17 -5.32 -17.64
CA ARG A 150 11.91 -5.90 -18.77
C ARG A 150 11.01 -6.19 -19.97
#